data_AF-A0A8J8ITF4-F1
#
_entry.id   AF-A0A8J8ITF4-F1
#
_cell.length_a   1.000
_cell.length_b   1.000
_cell.length_c   1.000
_cell.angle_alpha   90.00
_cell.angle_beta   90.00
_cell.angle_gamma   90.00
#
_symmetry.space_group_name_H-M   'P 1'
#
loop_
_entity.id
_entity.type
_entity.pdbx_description
1 polymer ?
#
loop_
_entity_poly.entity_id
_entity_poly.type
_entity_poly.pdbx_seq_one_letter_code
_entity_poly.pdbx_strand_id
1 'polypeptide(L)'
;MRLRVPYVLFETRTGKYGVDAYFSLRVEKPERRATLIRKAEDLVMVEEKPMGALLEDKSVVEYLTSLFVTLYDLSGERFNERARHMRRWNIWRIIGIPTGHQRHVDRDEELAKKNREALLALAIMRKVLGAKTPLELSGITIKPLGYAFLEFDVEGGNASDPVYRELFRIDSNAGMALPWLRTEKKGEQDHALP
;
A
#
# COMPACT_ATOMS: atom_id res chain seq x y z
N MET A 1 2.49 -21.95 -7.60
CA MET A 1 3.50 -22.03 -6.51
C MET A 1 2.93 -21.35 -5.28
N ARG A 2 2.96 -21.97 -4.10
CA ARG A 2 2.39 -21.36 -2.89
C ARG A 2 3.40 -20.43 -2.21
N LEU A 3 3.07 -19.14 -2.12
CA LEU A 3 3.80 -18.12 -1.38
C LEU A 3 3.17 -17.91 -0.01
N ARG A 4 4.01 -17.59 0.98
CA ARG A 4 3.60 -17.16 2.32
C ARG A 4 4.18 -15.77 2.54
N VAL A 5 3.33 -14.77 2.72
CA VAL A 5 3.75 -13.39 2.92
C VAL A 5 3.52 -13.02 4.38
N PRO A 6 4.54 -12.53 5.11
CA PRO A 6 4.38 -12.18 6.51
C PRO A 6 3.60 -10.87 6.64
N TYR A 7 2.79 -10.79 7.69
CA TYR A 7 1.96 -9.67 8.06
C TYR A 7 2.18 -9.31 9.54
N VAL A 8 2.19 -8.02 9.86
CA VAL A 8 2.07 -7.53 11.23
C VAL A 8 0.60 -7.28 11.53
N LEU A 9 0.08 -7.95 12.55
CA LEU A 9 -1.28 -7.76 13.03
C LEU A 9 -1.36 -6.58 13.99
N PHE A 10 -2.44 -5.82 13.89
CA PHE A 10 -2.74 -4.73 14.79
C PHE A 10 -4.26 -4.53 14.95
N GLU A 11 -4.64 -3.93 16.06
CA GLU A 11 -6.01 -3.57 16.39
C GLU A 11 -6.14 -2.06 16.47
N THR A 12 -7.22 -1.55 15.87
CA THR A 12 -7.66 -0.17 16.01
C THR A 12 -9.10 -0.16 16.49
N ARG A 13 -9.64 1.03 16.80
CA ARG A 13 -11.07 1.19 17.10
C ARG A 13 -12.02 0.71 15.99
N THR A 14 -11.53 0.57 14.75
CA THR A 14 -12.36 0.17 13.61
C THR A 14 -12.27 -1.32 13.29
N GLY A 15 -11.40 -2.07 13.98
CA GLY A 15 -11.27 -3.52 13.83
C GLY A 15 -9.84 -4.04 13.92
N LYS A 16 -9.68 -5.32 13.60
CA LYS A 16 -8.39 -6.01 13.52
C LYS A 16 -7.92 -6.09 12.08
N TYR A 17 -6.69 -5.67 11.86
CA TYR A 17 -6.09 -5.57 10.54
C TYR A 17 -4.70 -6.21 10.54
N GLY A 18 -4.22 -6.52 9.35
CA GLY A 18 -2.82 -6.85 9.11
C GLY A 18 -2.25 -5.93 8.04
N VAL A 19 -1.02 -5.51 8.23
CA VAL A 19 -0.21 -4.86 7.20
C VAL A 19 0.89 -5.81 6.77
N ASP A 20 1.11 -5.92 5.47
CA ASP A 20 2.19 -6.72 4.92
C ASP A 20 3.54 -6.29 5.54
N ALA A 21 4.33 -7.25 6.01
CA ALA A 21 5.59 -7.00 6.70
C ALA A 21 6.81 -7.06 5.78
N TYR A 22 6.66 -7.42 4.50
CA TYR A 22 7.75 -7.67 3.56
C TYR A 22 7.77 -6.65 2.40
N PHE A 23 6.66 -6.52 1.67
CA PHE A 23 6.49 -5.64 0.54
C PHE A 23 6.20 -4.20 0.95
N SER A 24 5.61 -3.95 2.11
CA SER A 24 5.27 -2.60 2.60
C SER A 24 6.44 -1.63 2.68
N LEU A 25 7.67 -2.14 2.78
CA LEU A 25 8.91 -1.36 2.78
C LEU A 25 9.65 -1.37 1.43
N ARG A 26 9.24 -2.25 0.50
CA ARG A 26 9.87 -2.39 -0.84
C ARG A 26 9.07 -1.74 -1.96
N VAL A 27 7.78 -1.55 -1.77
CA VAL A 27 6.92 -0.83 -2.72
C VAL A 27 7.31 0.65 -2.73
N GLU A 28 7.60 1.16 -3.93
CA GLU A 28 8.13 2.52 -4.09
C GLU A 28 7.08 3.58 -3.77
N LYS A 29 5.87 3.42 -4.31
CA LYS A 29 4.80 4.40 -4.16
C LYS A 29 4.06 4.26 -2.83
N PRO A 30 3.98 5.31 -1.99
CA PRO A 30 3.22 5.30 -0.74
C PRO A 30 1.75 4.90 -0.94
N GLU A 31 1.13 5.31 -2.04
CA GLU A 31 -0.28 5.04 -2.33
C GLU A 31 -0.56 3.53 -2.41
N ARG A 32 0.39 2.76 -2.94
CA ARG A 32 0.27 1.32 -3.09
C ARG A 32 0.50 0.58 -1.78
N ARG A 33 1.30 1.14 -0.87
CA ARG A 33 1.53 0.55 0.46
C ARG A 33 0.24 0.44 1.27
N ALA A 34 -0.68 1.41 1.14
CA ALA A 34 -1.98 1.36 1.80
C ALA A 34 -2.82 0.13 1.38
N THR A 35 -2.69 -0.32 0.12
CA THR A 35 -3.43 -1.50 -0.38
C THR A 35 -2.95 -2.82 0.22
N LEU A 36 -1.77 -2.84 0.84
CA LEU A 36 -1.22 -4.00 1.53
C LEU A 36 -1.80 -4.20 2.93
N ILE A 37 -2.70 -3.31 3.36
CA ILE A 37 -3.46 -3.45 4.61
C ILE A 37 -4.76 -4.20 4.31
N ARG A 38 -5.04 -5.24 5.11
CA ARG A 38 -6.27 -6.03 5.01
C ARG A 38 -6.85 -6.35 6.38
N LYS A 39 -8.06 -6.88 6.42
CA LYS A 39 -8.65 -7.42 7.64
C LYS A 39 -7.88 -8.65 8.12
N ALA A 40 -7.81 -8.84 9.43
CA ALA A 40 -7.13 -9.98 10.02
C ALA A 40 -7.84 -11.34 9.81
N GLU A 41 -9.10 -11.32 9.38
CA GLU A 41 -9.94 -12.52 9.14
C GLU A 41 -9.31 -13.50 8.14
N ASP A 42 -8.53 -13.00 7.17
CA ASP A 42 -7.90 -13.78 6.11
C ASP A 42 -6.46 -14.23 6.46
N LEU A 43 -6.00 -14.00 7.70
CA LEU A 43 -4.61 -14.16 8.11
C LEU A 43 -4.44 -15.28 9.14
N VAL A 44 -3.39 -16.09 8.96
CA VAL A 44 -3.05 -17.19 9.88
C VAL A 44 -2.03 -16.69 10.90
N MET A 45 -2.44 -16.55 12.17
CA MET A 45 -1.55 -16.08 13.23
C MET A 45 -0.37 -17.03 13.47
N VAL A 46 0.77 -16.47 13.85
CA VAL A 46 1.96 -17.21 14.25
C VAL A 46 2.53 -16.64 15.55
N GLU A 47 3.09 -17.52 16.38
CA GLU A 47 3.63 -17.14 17.69
C GLU A 47 4.97 -16.39 17.58
N GLU A 48 5.77 -16.73 16.56
CA GLU A 48 7.11 -16.17 16.35
C GLU A 48 7.17 -15.21 15.16
N LYS A 49 8.16 -14.30 15.19
CA LYS A 49 8.44 -13.36 14.10
C LYS A 49 8.88 -14.15 12.85
N PRO A 50 8.19 -14.02 11.70
CA PRO A 50 8.62 -14.61 10.45
C PRO A 50 10.02 -14.15 10.01
N MET A 51 10.83 -15.08 9.50
CA MET A 51 12.22 -14.82 9.05
C MET A 51 12.31 -13.73 7.95
N GLY A 52 11.24 -13.55 7.15
CA GLY A 52 11.14 -12.49 6.13
C GLY A 52 10.45 -11.19 6.57
N ALA A 53 9.96 -11.07 7.80
CA ALA A 53 9.27 -9.83 8.23
C ALA A 53 10.28 -8.67 8.41
N LEU A 54 10.24 -7.71 7.48
CA LEU A 54 11.01 -6.47 7.59
C LEU A 54 10.37 -5.44 8.51
N LEU A 55 9.04 -5.38 8.52
CA LEU A 55 8.30 -4.51 9.43
C LEU A 55 8.16 -5.18 10.80
N GLU A 56 8.48 -4.45 11.86
CA GLU A 56 8.39 -4.94 13.23
C GLU A 56 7.09 -4.53 13.90
N ASP A 57 6.59 -5.37 14.81
CA ASP A 57 5.41 -5.12 15.63
C ASP A 57 5.51 -3.78 16.38
N LYS A 58 6.66 -3.47 16.95
CA LYS A 58 6.95 -2.22 17.68
C LYS A 58 6.95 -1.00 16.76
N SER A 59 7.31 -1.18 15.49
CA SER A 59 7.39 -0.11 14.49
C SER A 59 6.08 0.15 13.75
N VAL A 60 5.07 -0.73 13.89
CA VAL A 60 3.83 -0.66 13.11
C VAL A 60 3.07 0.65 13.33
N VAL A 61 3.10 1.18 14.55
CA VAL A 61 2.41 2.42 14.93
C VAL A 61 3.02 3.61 14.19
N GLU A 62 4.35 3.74 14.23
CA GLU A 62 5.08 4.80 13.54
C GLU A 62 4.92 4.68 12.02
N TYR A 63 5.03 3.45 11.49
CA TYR A 63 4.84 3.18 10.08
C TYR A 63 3.46 3.64 9.58
N LEU A 64 2.38 3.25 10.27
CA LEU A 64 1.02 3.57 9.86
C LEU A 64 0.71 5.06 9.99
N THR A 65 1.18 5.71 11.05
CA THR A 65 0.97 7.15 11.25
C THR A 65 1.75 7.98 10.24
N SER A 66 3.01 7.63 9.97
CA SER A 66 3.84 8.24 8.92
C SER A 66 3.23 8.06 7.53
N LEU A 67 2.75 6.84 7.21
CA LEU A 67 2.07 6.56 5.95
C LEU A 67 0.79 7.39 5.80
N PHE A 68 0.00 7.55 6.87
CA PHE A 68 -1.21 8.39 6.85
C PHE A 68 -0.88 9.85 6.53
N VAL A 69 0.11 10.43 7.22
CA VAL A 69 0.52 11.83 7.00
C VAL A 69 1.00 12.02 5.57
N THR A 70 1.88 11.13 5.10
CA THR A 70 2.40 11.15 3.72
C THR A 70 1.28 11.13 2.69
N LEU A 71 0.28 10.25 2.86
CA LEU A 71 -0.85 10.14 1.93
C LEU A 71 -1.80 11.33 2.02
N TYR A 72 -1.96 11.91 3.20
CA TYR A 72 -2.74 13.12 3.37
C TYR A 72 -2.15 14.28 2.56
N ASP A 73 -0.85 14.52 2.70
CA ASP A 73 -0.13 15.58 1.99
C ASP A 73 -0.12 15.32 0.48
N LEU A 74 0.23 14.10 0.05
CA LEU A 74 0.20 13.70 -1.36
C LEU A 74 -1.18 13.91 -1.99
N SER A 75 -2.26 13.56 -1.29
CA SER A 75 -3.62 13.76 -1.82
C SER A 75 -3.94 15.26 -2.03
N GLY A 76 -3.49 16.11 -1.12
CA GLY A 76 -3.63 17.56 -1.23
C GLY A 76 -2.81 18.15 -2.38
N GLU A 77 -1.56 17.71 -2.52
CA GLU A 77 -0.68 18.12 -3.62
C GLU A 77 -1.23 17.73 -4.99
N ARG A 78 -1.65 16.47 -5.15
CA ARG A 78 -2.23 15.96 -6.41
C ARG A 78 -3.52 16.68 -6.78
N PHE A 79 -4.37 16.94 -5.79
CA PHE A 79 -5.58 17.74 -5.99
C PHE A 79 -5.25 19.16 -6.46
N ASN A 80 -4.29 19.82 -5.79
CA ASN A 80 -3.85 21.16 -6.13
C ASN A 80 -3.21 21.25 -7.53
N GLU A 81 -2.42 20.24 -7.91
CA GLU A 81 -1.79 20.12 -9.22
C GLU A 81 -2.86 20.05 -10.33
N ARG A 82 -3.85 19.17 -10.18
CA ARG A 82 -4.98 19.05 -11.11
C ARG A 82 -5.80 20.33 -11.17
N ALA A 83 -6.16 20.92 -10.03
CA ALA A 83 -6.93 22.15 -9.98
C ALA A 83 -6.19 23.33 -10.63
N ARG A 84 -4.86 23.40 -10.50
CA ARG A 84 -4.02 24.41 -11.17
C ARG A 84 -4.00 24.20 -12.68
N HIS A 85 -3.86 22.95 -13.14
CA HIS A 85 -3.92 22.63 -14.57
C HIS A 85 -5.27 23.02 -15.17
N MET A 86 -6.38 22.59 -14.55
CA MET A 86 -7.73 22.92 -15.01
C MET A 86 -7.99 24.43 -15.02
N ARG A 87 -7.58 25.17 -13.98
CA ARG A 87 -7.72 26.64 -13.94
C ARG A 87 -6.98 27.31 -15.09
N ARG A 88 -5.72 26.94 -15.32
CA ARG A 88 -4.95 27.49 -16.45
C ARG A 88 -5.66 27.19 -17.77
N TRP A 89 -6.01 25.94 -18.01
CA TRP A 89 -6.66 25.55 -19.25
C TRP A 89 -8.00 26.28 -19.48
N ASN A 90 -8.81 26.47 -18.42
CA ASN A 90 -10.04 27.26 -18.50
C ASN A 90 -9.76 28.71 -18.91
N ILE A 91 -8.71 29.34 -18.36
CA ILE A 91 -8.32 30.70 -18.74
C ILE A 91 -7.94 30.75 -20.22
N TRP A 92 -7.09 29.84 -20.71
CA TRP A 92 -6.71 29.77 -22.13
C TRP A 92 -7.92 29.61 -23.06
N ARG A 93 -8.91 28.81 -22.65
CA ARG A 93 -10.18 28.63 -23.39
C ARG A 93 -11.01 29.92 -23.43
N ILE A 94 -11.08 30.67 -22.34
CA ILE A 94 -11.85 31.93 -22.26
C ILE A 94 -11.21 33.02 -23.14
N ILE A 95 -9.88 33.09 -23.18
CA ILE A 95 -9.15 34.10 -23.97
C ILE A 95 -8.93 33.69 -25.44
N GLY A 96 -9.49 32.55 -25.87
CA GLY A 96 -9.50 32.13 -27.27
C GLY A 96 -8.15 31.66 -27.83
N ILE A 97 -7.18 31.31 -26.97
CA ILE A 97 -5.86 30.87 -27.45
C ILE A 97 -5.91 29.36 -27.73
N PRO A 98 -5.56 28.91 -28.95
CA PRO A 98 -5.58 27.50 -29.31
C PRO A 98 -4.38 26.78 -28.67
N THR A 99 -4.53 26.37 -27.41
CA THR A 99 -3.61 25.45 -26.75
C THR A 99 -4.12 24.03 -27.03
N GLY A 100 -3.39 23.26 -27.84
CA GLY A 100 -3.85 21.97 -28.39
C GLY A 100 -4.71 21.13 -27.43
N HIS A 101 -6.01 21.04 -27.74
CA HIS A 101 -7.05 20.50 -26.85
C HIS A 101 -6.70 19.10 -26.33
N GLN A 102 -6.28 18.21 -27.24
CA GLN A 102 -5.94 16.84 -26.90
C GLN A 102 -4.84 16.74 -25.83
N ARG A 103 -3.80 17.58 -25.91
CA ARG A 103 -2.72 17.58 -24.92
C ARG A 103 -3.19 17.93 -23.51
N HIS A 104 -4.20 18.79 -23.39
CA HIS A 104 -4.79 19.13 -22.11
C HIS A 104 -5.73 18.04 -21.58
N VAL A 105 -6.45 17.36 -22.48
CA VAL A 105 -7.27 16.19 -22.11
C VAL A 105 -6.37 15.08 -21.58
N ASP A 106 -5.34 14.67 -22.33
CA ASP A 106 -4.41 13.61 -21.94
C ASP A 106 -3.75 13.93 -20.58
N ARG A 107 -3.38 15.19 -20.37
CA ARG A 107 -2.80 15.66 -19.11
C ARG A 107 -3.79 15.66 -17.95
N ASP A 108 -5.05 16.03 -18.15
CA ASP A 108 -6.06 15.93 -17.08
C ASP A 108 -6.34 14.47 -16.73
N GLU A 109 -6.37 13.57 -17.72
CA GLU A 109 -6.56 12.13 -17.48
C GLU A 109 -5.42 11.55 -16.62
N GLU A 110 -4.16 11.89 -16.93
CA GLU A 110 -3.01 11.45 -16.14
C GLU A 110 -3.07 11.99 -14.70
N LEU A 111 -3.37 13.28 -14.53
CA LEU A 111 -3.50 13.91 -13.21
C LEU A 111 -4.69 13.35 -12.43
N ALA A 112 -5.81 13.08 -13.10
CA ALA A 112 -6.99 12.47 -12.50
C ALA A 112 -6.70 11.05 -12.00
N LYS A 113 -5.93 10.26 -12.76
CA LYS A 113 -5.50 8.91 -12.35
C LYS A 113 -4.64 8.96 -11.09
N LYS A 114 -3.62 9.83 -11.05
CA LYS A 114 -2.75 10.01 -9.87
C LYS A 114 -3.53 10.50 -8.65
N ASN A 115 -4.41 11.47 -8.84
CA ASN A 115 -5.25 12.00 -7.77
C ASN A 115 -6.21 10.92 -7.22
N ARG A 116 -6.78 10.08 -8.09
CA ARG A 116 -7.64 8.96 -7.68
C ARG A 116 -6.87 7.94 -6.85
N GLU A 117 -5.67 7.57 -7.28
CA GLU A 117 -4.80 6.62 -6.56
C GLU A 117 -4.49 7.13 -5.14
N ALA A 118 -4.08 8.39 -4.99
CA ALA A 118 -3.80 9.01 -3.70
C ALA A 118 -5.03 9.10 -2.79
N LEU A 119 -6.19 9.50 -3.33
CA LEU A 119 -7.43 9.60 -2.55
C LEU A 119 -7.94 8.24 -2.07
N LEU A 120 -7.83 7.20 -2.89
CA LEU A 120 -8.20 5.84 -2.51
C LEU A 120 -7.27 5.30 -1.42
N ALA A 121 -5.96 5.51 -1.57
CA ALA A 121 -4.97 5.13 -0.56
C ALA A 121 -5.24 5.82 0.78
N LEU A 122 -5.50 7.13 0.76
CA LEU A 122 -5.89 7.87 1.96
C LEU A 122 -7.20 7.36 2.55
N ALA A 123 -8.20 7.03 1.72
CA ALA A 123 -9.47 6.50 2.20
C ALA A 123 -9.31 5.16 2.92
N ILE A 124 -8.42 4.27 2.45
CA ILE A 124 -8.05 3.04 3.15
C ILE A 124 -7.50 3.38 4.54
N MET A 125 -6.51 4.26 4.61
CA MET A 125 -5.89 4.65 5.89
C MET A 125 -6.88 5.32 6.85
N ARG A 126 -7.76 6.18 6.35
CA ARG A 126 -8.83 6.81 7.15
C ARG A 126 -9.79 5.78 7.74
N LYS A 127 -10.13 4.74 6.97
CA LYS A 127 -10.99 3.65 7.45
C LYS A 127 -10.27 2.79 8.50
N VAL A 128 -9.01 2.42 8.24
CA VAL A 128 -8.22 1.54 9.11
C VAL A 128 -7.90 2.23 10.45
N LEU A 129 -7.43 3.47 10.42
CA LEU A 129 -7.09 4.21 11.65
C LEU A 129 -8.32 4.87 12.29
N GLY A 130 -9.38 5.08 11.52
CA GLY A 130 -10.53 5.87 11.91
C GLY A 130 -10.25 7.38 11.94
N ALA A 131 -9.08 7.86 11.53
CA ALA A 131 -8.73 9.29 11.50
C ALA A 131 -9.23 9.94 10.21
N LYS A 132 -9.70 11.19 10.24
CA LYS A 132 -9.95 11.97 9.01
C LYS A 132 -8.78 12.88 8.66
N THR A 133 -8.08 13.38 9.67
CA THR A 133 -6.99 14.36 9.56
C THR A 133 -5.77 13.94 10.39
N PRO A 134 -4.57 14.46 10.08
CA PRO A 134 -3.36 14.17 10.87
C PRO A 134 -3.48 14.59 12.34
N LEU A 135 -4.26 15.63 12.64
CA LEU A 135 -4.49 16.12 14.01
C LEU A 135 -5.19 15.09 14.89
N GLU A 136 -6.00 14.21 14.30
CA GLU A 136 -6.71 13.17 15.03
C GLU A 136 -5.82 11.98 15.37
N LEU A 137 -4.61 11.86 14.80
CA LEU A 137 -3.72 10.71 15.03
C LEU A 137 -3.27 10.59 16.49
N SER A 138 -3.12 11.70 17.20
CA SER A 138 -2.70 11.73 18.61
C SER A 138 -3.70 11.05 19.55
N GLY A 139 -4.97 10.97 19.16
CA GLY A 139 -6.03 10.33 19.94
C GLY A 139 -6.30 8.87 19.53
N ILE A 140 -5.53 8.30 18.60
CA ILE A 140 -5.78 6.95 18.07
C ILE A 140 -4.91 5.94 18.80
N THR A 141 -5.54 4.89 19.31
CA THR A 141 -4.85 3.72 19.85
C THR A 141 -4.68 2.67 18.74
N ILE A 142 -3.43 2.32 18.46
CA ILE A 142 -3.06 1.19 17.60
C ILE A 142 -2.35 0.18 18.50
N LYS A 143 -2.92 -1.02 18.65
CA LYS A 143 -2.36 -2.08 19.49
C LYS A 143 -1.78 -3.18 18.60
N PRO A 144 -0.45 -3.39 18.58
CA PRO A 144 0.15 -4.53 17.90
C PRO A 144 -0.34 -5.85 18.50
N LEU A 145 -0.62 -6.84 17.65
CA LEU A 145 -1.14 -8.16 18.05
C LEU A 145 -0.18 -9.32 17.70
N GLY A 146 0.97 -9.03 17.11
CA GLY A 146 1.95 -10.03 16.68
C GLY A 146 1.97 -10.21 15.16
N TYR A 147 2.25 -11.43 14.72
CA TYR A 147 2.50 -11.73 13.31
C TYR A 147 1.49 -12.74 12.75
N ALA A 148 1.33 -12.71 11.44
CA ALA A 148 0.55 -13.68 10.70
C ALA A 148 1.13 -13.93 9.31
N PHE A 149 0.63 -14.95 8.64
CA PHE A 149 0.89 -15.18 7.22
C PHE A 149 -0.39 -15.08 6.40
N LEU A 150 -0.23 -14.52 5.20
CA LEU A 150 -1.15 -14.72 4.09
C LEU A 150 -0.54 -15.74 3.14
N GLU A 151 -1.34 -16.72 2.74
CA GLU A 151 -0.91 -17.74 1.78
C GLU A 151 -1.71 -17.64 0.48
N PHE A 152 -1.01 -17.64 -0.65
CA PHE A 152 -1.64 -17.62 -1.96
C PHE A 152 -0.73 -18.24 -3.02
N ASP A 153 -1.35 -18.74 -4.10
CA ASP A 153 -0.62 -19.30 -5.22
C ASP A 153 -0.20 -18.25 -6.24
N VAL A 154 0.98 -18.42 -6.84
CA VAL A 154 1.50 -17.67 -7.99
C VAL A 154 1.84 -18.62 -9.13
N GLU A 155 1.27 -18.37 -10.30
CA GLU A 155 1.50 -19.16 -11.53
C GLU A 155 1.87 -18.22 -12.68
N GLY A 156 3.02 -18.45 -13.32
CA GLY A 156 3.46 -17.63 -14.46
C GLY A 156 3.60 -16.13 -14.17
N GLY A 157 3.83 -15.73 -12.91
CA GLY A 157 3.87 -14.33 -12.49
C GLY A 157 2.50 -13.74 -12.07
N ASN A 158 1.41 -14.50 -12.22
CA ASN A 158 0.08 -14.10 -11.76
C ASN A 158 -0.18 -14.66 -10.36
N ALA A 159 -0.41 -13.77 -9.39
CA ALA A 159 -0.87 -14.16 -8.07
C ALA A 159 -2.38 -14.44 -8.05
N SER A 160 -2.80 -15.45 -7.30
CA SER A 160 -4.21 -15.75 -7.03
C SER A 160 -4.85 -14.65 -6.19
N ASP A 161 -4.12 -14.07 -5.23
CA ASP A 161 -4.58 -12.90 -4.49
C ASP A 161 -4.65 -11.66 -5.41
N PRO A 162 -5.80 -10.94 -5.45
CA PRO A 162 -6.01 -9.84 -6.38
C PRO A 162 -5.14 -8.61 -6.09
N VAL A 163 -4.80 -8.34 -4.83
CA VAL A 163 -3.94 -7.21 -4.46
C VAL A 163 -2.53 -7.46 -4.97
N TYR A 164 -1.98 -8.64 -4.72
CA TYR A 164 -0.64 -8.99 -5.18
C TYR A 164 -0.57 -9.16 -6.70
N ARG A 165 -1.64 -9.65 -7.34
CA ARG A 165 -1.72 -9.75 -8.80
C ARG A 165 -1.56 -8.38 -9.45
N GLU A 166 -2.31 -7.40 -8.96
CA GLU A 166 -2.20 -6.03 -9.46
C GLU A 166 -0.88 -5.39 -9.08
N LEU A 167 -0.41 -5.58 -7.84
CA LEU A 167 0.86 -5.04 -7.37
C LEU A 167 2.05 -5.50 -8.24
N PHE A 168 2.15 -6.80 -8.52
CA PHE A 168 3.24 -7.34 -9.35
C PHE A 168 3.18 -6.89 -10.80
N ARG A 169 1.98 -6.52 -11.30
CA ARG A 169 1.80 -5.98 -12.65
C ARG A 169 2.24 -4.51 -12.74
N ILE A 170 1.95 -3.71 -11.71
CA ILE A 170 2.13 -2.25 -11.75
C ILE A 170 3.41 -1.76 -11.08
N ASP A 171 4.08 -2.62 -10.30
CA ASP A 171 5.26 -2.30 -9.50
C ASP A 171 6.37 -3.33 -9.73
N SER A 172 7.38 -2.93 -10.52
CA SER A 172 8.52 -3.79 -10.87
C SER A 172 9.34 -4.20 -9.65
N ASN A 173 9.42 -3.35 -8.60
CA ASN A 173 10.18 -3.66 -7.39
C ASN A 173 9.50 -4.77 -6.58
N ALA A 174 8.17 -4.75 -6.50
CA ALA A 174 7.42 -5.85 -5.89
C ALA A 174 7.63 -7.17 -6.66
N GLY A 175 7.60 -7.13 -7.99
CA GLY A 175 7.89 -8.30 -8.82
C GLY A 175 9.31 -8.85 -8.64
N MET A 176 10.32 -7.98 -8.52
CA MET A 176 11.71 -8.37 -8.29
C MET A 176 12.00 -8.88 -6.88
N ALA A 177 11.14 -8.59 -5.90
CA ALA A 177 11.29 -9.07 -4.53
C ALA A 177 10.72 -10.48 -4.32
N LEU A 178 9.89 -10.98 -5.25
CA LEU A 178 9.33 -12.34 -5.21
C LEU A 178 10.35 -13.48 -5.01
N PRO A 179 11.53 -13.49 -5.67
CA PRO A 179 12.50 -14.58 -5.53
C PRO A 179 13.06 -14.73 -4.11
N TRP A 180 13.13 -13.66 -3.34
CA TRP A 180 13.65 -13.72 -1.96
C TRP A 180 12.70 -14.43 -1.00
N LEU A 181 11.38 -14.34 -1.25
CA LEU A 181 10.38 -15.21 -0.59
C LEU A 181 10.43 -16.66 -1.09
N ARG A 182 11.11 -16.95 -2.23
CA ARG A 182 11.33 -18.32 -2.72
C ARG A 182 12.50 -19.01 -2.00
N THR A 183 13.53 -18.26 -1.60
CA THR A 183 14.76 -18.83 -1.03
C THR A 183 14.59 -19.33 0.40
N GLU A 184 13.67 -18.76 1.19
CA GLU A 184 13.42 -19.19 2.58
C GLU A 184 12.85 -20.62 2.68
N LYS A 185 12.20 -21.14 1.62
CA LYS A 185 11.82 -22.57 1.55
C LYS A 185 13.00 -23.53 1.41
N LYS A 186 14.15 -23.09 0.89
CA LYS A 186 15.33 -23.95 0.74
C LYS A 186 16.12 -24.09 2.05
N GLY A 187 16.05 -23.11 2.95
CA GLY A 187 16.72 -23.17 4.26
C GLY A 187 16.08 -24.13 5.27
N GLU A 188 14.79 -24.43 5.11
CA GLU A 188 14.06 -25.39 5.97
C GLU A 188 14.28 -26.87 5.59
N GLN A 189 14.88 -27.16 4.43
CA GLN A 189 15.13 -28.54 4.00
C GLN A 189 16.55 -29.06 4.30
N ASP A 190 17.52 -28.20 4.62
CA ASP A 190 18.92 -28.60 4.81
C ASP A 190 19.31 -28.87 6.28
N HIS A 191 18.39 -28.74 7.24
CA HIS A 191 18.64 -29.04 8.67
C HIS A 191 17.81 -30.19 9.24
N ALA A 192 17.11 -30.94 8.39
CA ALA A 192 16.52 -32.21 8.78
C ALA A 192 17.10 -33.32 7.90
N LEU A 193 18.21 -33.91 8.35
CA LEU A 193 18.38 -35.35 8.50
C LEU A 193 19.76 -35.62 9.17
N PRO A 194 19.85 -36.68 10.00
CA PRO A 194 20.93 -36.94 10.96
C PRO A 194 22.25 -37.42 10.35
#